data_AF-A0A2D1VCQ7-F1
#
_entry.id   AF-A0A2D1VCQ7-F1
#
_cell.length_a   1.000
_cell.length_b   1.000
_cell.length_c   1.000
_cell.angle_alpha   90.00
_cell.angle_beta   90.00
_cell.angle_gamma   90.00
#
_symmetry.space_group_name_H-M   'P 1'
#
loop_
_entity.id
_entity.type
_entity.pdbx_description
1 polymer ?
#
loop_
_entity_poly.entity_id
_entity_poly.type
_entity_poly.pdbx_seq_one_letter_code
_entity_poly.pdbx_strand_id
1 'polypeptide(L)'
;KNAESRLNHHLSGLFGVSSLAWTGHLVHVAIPESRGVHVRWDNFLEVLPHPEGLEPFFTGQWNLYAQNPDSSSHLFGTSQGAGTAILTLLGGFHPQTQSLWLTDMA
;
A
#
# COMPACT_ATOMS: atom_id res chain seq x y z
N LYS A 1 -31.07 7.21 -22.75
CA LYS A 1 -29.68 7.34 -22.23
C LYS A 1 -29.78 7.52 -20.71
N ASN A 2 -29.35 6.57 -19.88
CA ASN A 2 -29.46 6.65 -18.41
C ASN A 2 -28.18 7.28 -17.81
N ALA A 3 -28.25 8.56 -17.45
CA ALA A 3 -27.09 9.31 -16.95
C ALA A 3 -26.77 8.96 -15.48
N GLU A 4 -27.79 8.71 -14.66
CA GLU A 4 -27.65 8.36 -13.25
C GLU A 4 -26.92 7.02 -13.08
N SER A 5 -27.38 5.99 -13.78
CA SER A 5 -26.72 4.67 -13.73
C SER A 5 -25.27 4.76 -14.19
N ARG A 6 -24.97 5.52 -15.25
CA ARG A 6 -23.59 5.71 -15.71
C ARG A 6 -22.75 6.43 -14.67
N LEU A 7 -23.28 7.49 -14.04
CA LEU A 7 -22.58 8.22 -13.00
C LEU A 7 -22.26 7.31 -11.82
N ASN A 8 -23.23 6.52 -11.35
CA ASN A 8 -23.03 5.59 -10.24
C ASN A 8 -21.97 4.54 -10.57
N HIS A 9 -22.06 3.88 -11.72
CA HIS A 9 -21.06 2.89 -12.14
C HIS A 9 -19.66 3.48 -12.33
N HIS A 10 -19.56 4.73 -12.81
CA HIS A 10 -18.27 5.38 -12.97
C HIS A 10 -17.69 5.80 -11.62
N LEU A 11 -18.48 6.42 -10.75
CA LEU A 11 -17.99 6.87 -9.46
C LEU A 11 -17.65 5.69 -8.54
N SER A 12 -18.57 4.74 -8.36
CA SER A 12 -18.33 3.62 -7.44
C SER A 12 -17.45 2.54 -8.06
N GLY A 13 -17.70 2.18 -9.32
CA GLY A 13 -16.97 1.12 -10.02
C GLY A 13 -15.67 1.63 -10.61
N LEU A 14 -15.76 2.47 -11.64
CA LEU A 14 -14.57 2.88 -12.40
C LEU A 14 -13.55 3.62 -11.53
N PHE A 15 -13.98 4.51 -10.63
CA PHE A 15 -13.05 5.26 -9.78
C PHE A 15 -12.88 4.60 -8.41
N GLY A 16 -13.97 4.30 -7.70
CA GLY A 16 -13.90 3.70 -6.37
C GLY A 16 -13.22 2.34 -6.35
N VAL A 17 -13.74 1.35 -7.09
CA VAL A 17 -13.19 0.00 -7.11
C VAL A 17 -11.79 -0.02 -7.74
N SER A 18 -11.54 0.75 -8.81
CA SER A 18 -10.19 0.80 -9.39
C SER A 18 -9.17 1.43 -8.45
N SER A 19 -9.53 2.48 -7.71
CA SER A 19 -8.66 3.07 -6.69
C SER A 19 -8.38 2.09 -5.58
N LEU A 20 -9.40 1.39 -5.08
CA LEU A 20 -9.24 0.35 -4.05
C LEU A 20 -8.35 -0.80 -4.54
N ALA A 21 -8.54 -1.25 -5.78
CA ALA A 21 -7.71 -2.28 -6.39
C ALA A 21 -6.26 -1.82 -6.55
N TRP A 22 -6.04 -0.54 -6.89
CA TRP A 22 -4.71 0.03 -7.00
C TRP A 22 -4.00 0.13 -5.65
N THR A 23 -4.70 0.58 -4.59
CA THR A 23 -4.19 0.50 -3.21
C THR A 23 -3.84 -0.94 -2.84
N GLY A 24 -4.69 -1.92 -3.18
CA GLY A 24 -4.39 -3.34 -2.99
C GLY A 24 -3.10 -3.76 -3.69
N HIS A 25 -2.87 -3.33 -4.94
CA HIS A 25 -1.63 -3.59 -5.65
C HIS A 25 -0.41 -2.93 -5.00
N LEU A 26 -0.53 -1.68 -4.53
CA LEU A 26 0.57 -0.98 -3.85
C LEU A 26 0.94 -1.68 -2.53
N VAL A 27 -0.04 -2.02 -1.69
CA VAL A 27 0.15 -2.68 -0.39
C VAL A 27 0.70 -4.08 -0.53
N HIS A 28 0.21 -4.87 -1.48
CA HIS A 28 0.57 -6.29 -1.58
C HIS A 28 1.75 -6.56 -2.52
N VAL A 29 2.09 -5.65 -3.44
CA VAL A 29 3.15 -5.89 -4.43
C VAL A 29 4.21 -4.79 -4.39
N ALA A 30 3.84 -3.52 -4.61
CA ALA A 30 4.84 -2.47 -4.78
C ALA A 30 5.64 -2.19 -3.50
N ILE A 31 4.98 -2.12 -2.34
CA ILE A 31 5.64 -1.91 -1.04
C ILE A 31 6.58 -3.08 -0.70
N PRO A 32 6.15 -4.36 -0.74
CA PRO A 32 7.06 -5.49 -0.56
C PRO A 32 8.27 -5.49 -1.50
N GLU A 33 8.07 -5.24 -2.80
CA GLU A 33 9.16 -5.19 -3.78
C GLU A 33 10.13 -4.03 -3.49
N SER A 34 9.62 -2.89 -3.03
CA SER A 34 10.45 -1.75 -2.60
C SER A 34 11.30 -2.08 -1.37
N ARG A 35 10.95 -3.13 -0.63
CA ARG A 35 11.66 -3.64 0.56
C ARG A 35 12.47 -4.91 0.26
N GLY A 36 12.65 -5.25 -1.03
CA GLY A 36 13.38 -6.43 -1.46
C GLY A 36 12.67 -7.76 -1.22
N VAL A 37 11.35 -7.74 -0.95
CA VAL A 37 10.52 -8.94 -0.80
C VAL A 37 9.81 -9.21 -2.11
N HIS A 38 10.09 -10.35 -2.72
CA HIS A 38 9.47 -10.69 -4.00
C HIS A 38 8.06 -11.27 -3.83
N VAL A 39 7.06 -10.56 -4.36
CA VAL A 39 5.65 -10.97 -4.36
C VAL A 39 5.13 -11.03 -5.79
N ARG A 40 4.70 -12.22 -6.21
CA ARG A 40 4.24 -12.56 -7.56
C ARG A 40 3.02 -13.46 -7.46
N TRP A 41 2.41 -13.79 -8.60
CA TRP A 41 1.16 -14.55 -8.63
C TRP A 41 1.24 -15.93 -7.95
N ASP A 42 2.42 -16.55 -7.92
CA ASP A 42 2.67 -17.86 -7.32
C ASP A 42 2.70 -17.84 -5.79
N ASN A 43 3.03 -16.71 -5.15
CA ASN A 43 3.15 -16.60 -3.69
C ASN A 43 2.28 -15.49 -3.06
N PHE A 44 1.54 -14.71 -3.86
CA PHE A 44 0.72 -13.57 -3.40
C PHE A 44 -0.26 -13.92 -2.28
N LEU A 45 -0.79 -15.15 -2.28
CA LEU A 45 -1.77 -15.62 -1.29
C LEU A 45 -1.14 -16.07 0.03
N GLU A 46 0.19 -16.22 0.08
CA GLU A 46 0.92 -16.75 1.24
C GLU A 46 1.71 -15.66 1.98
N VAL A 47 2.06 -14.56 1.29
CA VAL A 47 2.82 -13.45 1.86
C VAL A 47 1.87 -12.40 2.44
N LEU A 48 1.95 -12.18 3.75
CA LEU A 48 1.22 -11.10 4.40
C LEU A 48 1.85 -9.73 4.06
N PRO A 49 1.05 -8.72 3.69
CA PRO A 49 1.56 -7.36 3.44
C PRO A 49 1.94 -6.63 4.75
N HIS A 50 1.39 -7.06 5.89
CA HIS A 50 1.68 -6.53 7.21
C HIS A 50 1.79 -7.67 8.22
N PRO A 51 2.72 -7.63 9.20
CA PRO A 51 2.94 -8.72 10.15
C PRO A 51 1.69 -9.17 10.91
N GLU A 52 0.86 -8.21 11.33
CA GLU A 52 -0.41 -8.46 12.06
C GLU A 52 -1.58 -8.86 11.16
N GLY A 53 -1.37 -9.00 9.85
CA GLY A 53 -2.42 -9.36 8.89
C GLY A 53 -3.63 -8.43 8.95
N LEU A 54 -4.83 -9.00 8.89
CA LEU A 54 -6.12 -8.26 8.91
C LEU A 54 -6.72 -8.09 10.31
N GLU A 55 -6.09 -8.60 11.37
CA GLU A 55 -6.64 -8.49 12.72
C GLU A 55 -6.83 -7.01 13.15
N PRO A 56 -5.84 -6.10 12.99
CA PRO A 56 -6.02 -4.68 13.30
C PRO A 56 -7.15 -4.00 12.53
N PHE A 57 -7.39 -4.43 11.28
CA PHE A 57 -8.49 -3.91 10.47
C PHE A 57 -9.85 -4.22 11.10
N PHE A 58 -10.06 -5.48 11.50
CA PHE A 58 -11.34 -5.93 12.07
C PHE A 58 -11.54 -5.52 13.52
N THR A 59 -10.47 -5.31 14.30
CA THR A 59 -10.54 -4.81 15.68
C THR A 59 -10.58 -3.28 15.78
N GLY A 60 -10.41 -2.57 14.65
CA GLY A 60 -10.43 -1.10 14.60
C GLY A 60 -9.12 -0.44 15.03
N GLN A 61 -8.04 -1.20 15.20
CA GLN A 61 -6.70 -0.72 15.57
C GLN A 61 -5.89 -0.27 14.34
N TRP A 62 -6.50 0.54 13.47
CA TRP A 62 -5.92 0.89 12.16
C TRP A 62 -4.60 1.66 12.24
N ASN A 63 -4.36 2.32 13.38
CA ASN A 63 -3.10 3.02 13.64
C ASN A 63 -1.87 2.09 13.62
N LEU A 64 -2.04 0.78 13.81
CA LEU A 64 -0.95 -0.20 13.72
C LEU A 64 -0.34 -0.24 12.31
N TYR A 65 -1.15 -0.08 11.26
CA TYR A 65 -0.67 -0.10 9.86
C TYR A 65 0.21 1.10 9.47
N ALA A 66 0.26 2.14 10.31
CA ALA A 66 1.08 3.33 10.11
C ALA A 66 2.40 3.31 10.92
N GLN A 67 2.62 2.30 11.75
CA GLN A 67 3.79 2.23 12.63
C GLN A 67 5.01 1.69 11.89
N ASN A 68 6.18 2.21 12.27
CA ASN A 68 7.48 1.83 11.71
C ASN A 68 7.54 2.03 10.19
N PRO A 69 7.47 3.29 9.71
CA PRO A 69 7.70 3.59 8.29
C PRO A 69 9.13 3.22 7.87
N ASP A 70 9.35 3.16 6.56
CA ASP A 70 10.70 3.04 5.99
C ASP A 70 11.56 4.21 6.48
N SER A 71 12.81 3.93 6.87
CA SER A 71 13.69 4.95 7.42
C SER A 71 14.16 5.95 6.36
N SER A 72 14.67 7.10 6.78
CA SER A 72 15.30 8.06 5.85
C SER A 72 16.55 7.51 5.15
N SER A 73 17.14 6.44 5.68
CA SER A 73 18.26 5.71 5.11
C SER A 73 17.85 4.42 4.39
N HIS A 74 16.55 4.21 4.15
CA HIS A 74 16.04 3.07 3.40
C HIS A 74 16.63 3.03 1.99
N LEU A 75 17.10 1.84 1.60
CA LEU A 75 17.61 1.57 0.26
C LEU A 75 16.50 0.89 -0.55
N PHE A 76 15.92 1.61 -1.52
CA PHE A 76 14.80 1.14 -2.31
C PHE A 76 15.15 -0.14 -3.09
N GLY A 77 14.26 -1.12 -3.01
CA GLY A 77 14.42 -2.46 -3.59
C GLY A 77 15.14 -3.44 -2.66
N THR A 78 15.43 -3.07 -1.42
CA THR A 78 16.18 -3.90 -0.48
C THR A 78 15.61 -3.81 0.94
N SER A 79 15.99 -4.72 1.84
CA SER A 79 15.46 -4.75 3.21
C SER A 79 16.18 -3.79 4.18
N GLN A 80 17.25 -3.13 3.73
CA GLN A 80 18.07 -2.24 4.53
C GLN A 80 17.33 -0.94 4.82
N GLY A 81 16.99 -0.70 6.09
CA GLY A 81 16.21 0.46 6.51
C GLY A 81 14.71 0.35 6.21
N ALA A 82 14.24 -0.82 5.77
CA ALA A 82 12.83 -1.07 5.51
C ALA A 82 12.04 -1.14 6.83
N GLY A 83 10.85 -0.55 6.81
CA GLY A 83 9.87 -0.61 7.89
C GLY A 83 8.81 -1.69 7.63
N THR A 84 7.73 -1.61 8.40
CA THR A 84 6.56 -2.51 8.27
C THR A 84 5.27 -1.77 7.96
N ALA A 85 5.24 -0.44 8.07
CA ALA A 85 4.04 0.35 7.75
C ALA A 85 3.57 0.08 6.31
N ILE A 86 2.25 0.08 6.10
CA ILE A 86 1.64 -0.05 4.78
C ILE A 86 0.79 1.17 4.40
N LEU A 87 0.38 1.99 5.37
CA LEU A 87 -0.43 3.19 5.18
C LEU A 87 0.11 4.31 6.07
N THR A 88 0.67 5.36 5.49
CA THR A 88 1.27 6.48 6.23
C THR A 88 0.77 7.83 5.75
N LEU A 89 1.19 8.89 6.45
CA LEU A 89 0.98 10.27 6.03
C LEU A 89 2.23 11.09 6.37
N LEU A 90 3.39 10.66 5.86
CA LEU A 90 4.69 11.28 6.16
C LEU A 90 4.84 12.63 5.46
N GLY A 91 4.39 12.70 4.21
CA GLY A 91 4.64 13.82 3.32
C GLY A 91 6.10 13.92 2.86
N GLY A 92 6.36 14.88 1.98
CA GLY A 92 7.69 15.08 1.40
C GLY A 92 8.09 13.96 0.45
N PHE A 93 9.40 13.67 0.40
CA PHE A 93 9.98 12.72 -0.56
C PHE A 93 10.90 11.71 0.13
N HIS A 94 10.90 10.49 -0.38
CA HIS A 94 11.85 9.45 -0.01
C HIS A 94 13.28 9.92 -0.38
N PRO A 95 14.23 10.03 0.58
CA PRO A 95 15.51 10.71 0.37
C PRO A 95 16.39 10.10 -0.72
N GLN A 96 16.28 8.79 -0.97
CA GLN A 96 17.06 8.16 -2.03
C GLN A 96 16.44 8.34 -3.43
N THR A 97 15.17 7.99 -3.60
CA THR A 97 14.49 8.00 -4.91
C THR A 97 14.02 9.39 -5.33
N GLN A 98 13.93 10.33 -4.38
CA GLN A 98 13.36 11.67 -4.57
C GLN A 98 11.90 11.64 -5.06
N SER A 99 11.19 10.55 -4.80
CA SER A 99 9.77 10.36 -5.12
C SER A 99 8.90 10.41 -3.86
N LEU A 100 7.58 10.44 -4.02
CA LEU A 100 6.66 10.23 -2.91
C LEU A 100 6.87 8.84 -2.27
N TRP A 101 6.51 8.71 -0.99
CA TRP A 101 6.51 7.44 -0.29
C TRP A 101 5.42 6.52 -0.84
N LEU A 102 5.73 5.24 -1.07
CA LEU A 102 4.73 4.27 -1.55
C LEU A 102 3.58 4.11 -0.54
N THR A 103 3.87 4.16 0.75
CA THR A 103 2.90 4.07 1.85
C THR A 103 2.03 5.32 2.00
N ASP A 104 2.44 6.47 1.44
CA ASP A 104 1.59 7.67 1.37
C ASP A 104 0.71 7.69 0.10
N MET A 105 1.13 6.97 -0.95
CA MET A 105 0.35 6.83 -2.20
C MET A 105 -0.68 5.69 -2.15
N ALA A 106 -0.45 4.70 -1.29
CA ALA A 106 -1.34 3.57 -1.07
C ALA A 106 -2.64 4.02 -0.38
#